data_AF-A0A7S4DBE1-F1
#
_entry.id   AF-A0A7S4DBE1-F1
#
_cell.length_a   1.000
_cell.length_b   1.000
_cell.length_c   1.000
_cell.angle_alpha   90.00
_cell.angle_beta   90.00
_cell.angle_gamma   90.00
#
_symmetry.space_group_name_H-M   'P 1'
#
loop_
_entity.id
_entity.type
_entity.pdbx_description
1 polymer ?
#
loop_
_entity_poly.entity_id
_entity_poly.type
_entity_poly.pdbx_seq_one_letter_code
_entity_poly.pdbx_strand_id
1 'polypeptide(L)'
;LLDLGAVAAVRRALRAGLLGEGEDVRQAARLLWCLAQTPDLRREVIRQKGAAALVALGAHPRTNAAGRQTVAKSLCLLSKSRSNRPAMVEQGAAACLHALSADANPVTRRACAVALTNLSRHAKLEASTLFGQLKLYSEPAGAAGPGGAGGGGKGG
;
A
#
# COMPACT_ATOMS: atom_id res chain seq x y z
N LEU A 1 -20.86 2.08 -17.58
CA LEU A 1 -21.71 0.99 -17.01
C LEU A 1 -20.90 -0.21 -16.50
N LEU A 2 -19.74 -0.55 -17.08
CA LEU A 2 -18.91 -1.69 -16.65
C LEU A 2 -18.12 -1.47 -15.35
N ASP A 3 -17.85 -0.23 -14.93
CA ASP A 3 -16.98 0.05 -13.77
C ASP A 3 -17.64 -0.22 -12.40
N LEU A 4 -18.97 -0.24 -12.34
CA LEU A 4 -19.71 -0.31 -11.08
C LEU A 4 -19.76 -1.73 -10.48
N GLY A 5 -19.53 -2.78 -11.26
CA GLY A 5 -19.59 -4.18 -10.77
C GLY A 5 -18.25 -4.71 -10.25
N ALA A 6 -17.14 -4.10 -10.65
CA ALA A 6 -15.79 -4.62 -10.40
C ALA A 6 -15.45 -4.73 -8.91
N VAL A 7 -15.75 -3.71 -8.12
CA VAL A 7 -15.49 -3.73 -6.67
C VAL A 7 -16.34 -4.82 -5.98
N ALA A 8 -17.61 -4.94 -6.37
CA ALA A 8 -18.48 -5.98 -5.85
C ALA A 8 -18.00 -7.40 -6.24
N ALA A 9 -17.52 -7.57 -7.47
CA ALA A 9 -16.96 -8.84 -7.95
C ALA A 9 -15.72 -9.25 -7.14
N VAL A 10 -14.75 -8.34 -6.94
CA VAL A 10 -13.55 -8.61 -6.12
C VAL A 10 -13.94 -8.98 -4.69
N ARG A 11 -14.89 -8.26 -4.09
CA ARG A 11 -15.38 -8.56 -2.74
C ARG A 11 -16.07 -9.92 -2.65
N ARG A 12 -16.84 -10.31 -3.68
CA ARG A 12 -17.45 -11.65 -3.75
C ARG A 12 -16.38 -12.73 -3.88
N ALA A 13 -15.39 -12.53 -4.75
CA ALA A 13 -14.28 -13.47 -4.93
C ALA A 13 -13.49 -13.68 -3.63
N LEU A 14 -13.19 -12.60 -2.90
CA LEU A 14 -12.55 -12.67 -1.58
C LEU A 14 -13.38 -13.48 -0.57
N ARG A 15 -14.69 -13.22 -0.48
CA ARG A 15 -15.59 -13.91 0.46
C ARG A 15 -15.81 -15.38 0.12
N ALA A 16 -15.88 -15.70 -1.16
CA ALA A 16 -16.07 -17.05 -1.65
C ALA A 16 -14.75 -17.85 -1.70
N GLY A 17 -13.62 -17.25 -1.30
CA GLY A 17 -12.31 -17.92 -1.36
C GLY A 17 -11.85 -18.25 -2.78
N LEU A 18 -12.36 -17.56 -3.79
CA LEU A 18 -12.09 -17.82 -5.20
C LEU A 18 -10.73 -17.28 -5.66
N LEU A 19 -10.04 -16.51 -4.82
CA LEU A 19 -8.67 -16.06 -5.08
C LEU A 19 -7.70 -17.16 -4.66
N GLY A 20 -7.74 -18.23 -5.43
CA GLY A 20 -7.00 -19.46 -5.18
C GLY A 20 -5.52 -19.25 -5.36
N GLU A 21 -5.08 -18.48 -6.36
CA GLU A 21 -3.66 -18.31 -6.68
C GLU A 21 -3.13 -16.90 -6.41
N GLY A 22 -1.81 -16.78 -6.24
CA GLY A 22 -1.17 -15.48 -6.04
C GLY A 22 -1.35 -14.52 -7.23
N GLU A 23 -1.59 -15.06 -8.42
CA GLU A 23 -1.93 -14.29 -9.61
C GLU A 23 -3.35 -13.71 -9.54
N ASP A 24 -4.33 -14.47 -9.06
CA ASP A 24 -5.73 -14.01 -8.92
C ASP A 24 -5.81 -12.80 -7.98
N VAL A 25 -5.07 -12.86 -6.87
CA VAL A 25 -4.98 -11.77 -5.89
C VAL A 25 -4.34 -10.52 -6.52
N ARG A 26 -3.28 -10.70 -7.32
CA ARG A 26 -2.64 -9.59 -8.04
C ARG A 26 -3.58 -8.97 -9.07
N GLN A 27 -4.29 -9.77 -9.84
CA GLN A 27 -5.23 -9.30 -10.86
C GLN A 27 -6.39 -8.53 -10.22
N ALA A 28 -6.94 -9.04 -9.11
CA ALA A 28 -7.96 -8.35 -8.34
C ALA A 28 -7.47 -6.98 -7.82
N ALA A 29 -6.25 -6.92 -7.27
CA ALA A 29 -5.64 -5.66 -6.85
C ALA A 29 -5.40 -4.70 -8.04
N ARG A 30 -4.98 -5.24 -9.19
CA ARG A 30 -4.72 -4.46 -10.42
C ARG A 30 -5.99 -3.88 -11.02
N LEU A 31 -7.10 -4.61 -10.96
CA LEU A 31 -8.41 -4.10 -11.39
C LEU A 31 -8.81 -2.86 -10.56
N LEU A 32 -8.72 -2.95 -9.23
CA LEU A 32 -9.01 -1.83 -8.34
C LEU A 32 -8.02 -0.67 -8.53
N TRP A 33 -6.75 -0.98 -8.81
CA TRP A 33 -5.75 0.02 -9.17
C TRP A 33 -6.14 0.80 -10.44
N CYS A 34 -6.55 0.10 -11.51
CA CYS A 34 -6.99 0.73 -12.75
C CYS A 34 -8.15 1.71 -12.51
N LEU A 35 -9.16 1.31 -11.73
CA LEU A 35 -10.28 2.20 -11.37
C LEU A 35 -9.81 3.40 -10.54
N ALA A 36 -8.85 3.19 -9.63
CA ALA A 36 -8.30 4.26 -8.80
C ALA A 36 -7.46 5.28 -9.60
N GLN A 37 -6.96 4.92 -10.78
CA GLN A 37 -6.24 5.87 -11.63
C GLN A 37 -7.17 6.97 -12.14
N THR A 38 -8.41 6.62 -12.50
CA THR A 38 -9.44 7.56 -12.98
C THR A 38 -10.05 8.37 -11.83
N PRO A 39 -9.81 9.69 -11.74
CA PRO A 39 -10.28 10.52 -10.62
C PRO A 39 -11.78 10.41 -10.33
N ASP A 40 -12.61 10.37 -11.38
CA ASP A 40 -14.07 10.33 -11.28
C ASP A 40 -14.58 9.02 -10.66
N LEU A 41 -13.86 7.92 -10.87
CA LEU A 41 -14.22 6.61 -10.33
C LEU A 41 -13.75 6.42 -8.89
N ARG A 42 -12.78 7.19 -8.39
CA ARG A 42 -12.23 7.02 -7.03
C ARG A 42 -13.30 7.12 -5.94
N ARG A 43 -14.26 8.03 -6.10
CA ARG A 43 -15.35 8.20 -5.13
C ARG A 43 -16.25 6.97 -5.11
N GLU A 44 -16.56 6.44 -6.29
CA GLU A 44 -17.41 5.28 -6.44
C GLU A 44 -16.74 4.01 -5.91
N VAL A 45 -15.44 3.83 -6.16
CA VAL A 45 -14.65 2.74 -5.58
C VAL A 45 -14.76 2.74 -4.06
N ILE A 46 -14.66 3.91 -3.42
CA ILE A 46 -14.78 4.03 -1.97
C ILE A 46 -16.21 3.77 -1.49
N ARG A 47 -17.22 4.29 -2.19
CA ARG A 47 -18.64 4.05 -1.88
C ARG A 47 -18.96 2.55 -1.83
N GLN A 48 -18.35 1.77 -2.72
CA GLN A 48 -18.54 0.32 -2.81
C GLN A 48 -17.67 -0.53 -1.87
N LYS A 49 -17.03 0.09 -0.89
CA LYS A 49 -16.09 -0.56 0.04
C LYS A 49 -14.81 -1.07 -0.64
N GLY A 50 -14.32 -0.35 -1.66
CA GLY A 50 -13.12 -0.72 -2.41
C GLY A 50 -11.83 -0.60 -1.61
N ALA A 51 -11.73 0.33 -0.65
CA ALA A 51 -10.56 0.36 0.24
C ALA A 51 -10.54 -0.88 1.13
N ALA A 52 -11.68 -1.32 1.66
CA ALA A 52 -11.76 -2.56 2.44
C ALA A 52 -11.39 -3.80 1.61
N ALA A 53 -11.78 -3.83 0.32
CA ALA A 53 -11.35 -4.88 -0.60
C ALA A 53 -9.83 -4.88 -0.81
N LEU A 54 -9.21 -3.71 -1.00
CA LEU A 54 -7.76 -3.57 -1.09
C LEU A 54 -7.05 -3.99 0.20
N VAL A 55 -7.61 -3.67 1.37
CA VAL A 55 -7.09 -4.11 2.68
C VAL A 55 -7.10 -5.63 2.77
N ALA A 56 -8.21 -6.27 2.40
CA ALA A 56 -8.34 -7.73 2.40
C ALA A 56 -7.35 -8.38 1.41
N LEU A 57 -7.16 -7.81 0.22
CA LEU A 57 -6.14 -8.26 -0.73
C LEU A 57 -4.73 -8.08 -0.16
N GLY A 58 -4.45 -6.97 0.52
CA GLY A 58 -3.14 -6.74 1.14
C GLY A 58 -2.79 -7.74 2.25
N ALA A 59 -3.81 -8.21 2.99
CA ALA A 59 -3.67 -9.20 4.05
C ALA A 59 -3.77 -10.66 3.57
N HIS A 60 -4.10 -10.89 2.30
CA HIS A 60 -4.31 -12.24 1.79
C HIS A 60 -2.99 -13.05 1.83
N PRO A 61 -2.99 -14.32 2.28
CA PRO A 61 -1.77 -15.10 2.46
C PRO A 61 -0.92 -15.27 1.19
N ARG A 62 -1.57 -15.24 0.03
CA ARG A 62 -0.91 -15.39 -1.29
C ARG A 62 -0.43 -14.06 -1.89
N THR A 63 -0.51 -12.96 -1.16
CA THR A 63 -0.09 -11.64 -1.65
C THR A 63 1.42 -11.49 -1.61
N ASN A 64 2.04 -11.62 -2.78
CA ASN A 64 3.47 -11.36 -2.99
C ASN A 64 3.79 -9.85 -3.04
N ALA A 65 5.09 -9.52 -3.16
CA ALA A 65 5.59 -8.15 -3.17
C ALA A 65 4.95 -7.25 -4.25
N ALA A 66 4.69 -7.79 -5.46
CA ALA A 66 4.03 -7.03 -6.51
C ALA A 66 2.55 -6.73 -6.17
N GLY A 67 1.86 -7.69 -5.55
CA GLY A 67 0.51 -7.49 -5.03
C GLY A 67 0.46 -6.41 -3.94
N ARG A 68 1.37 -6.48 -2.96
CA ARG A 68 1.50 -5.47 -1.89
C ARG A 68 1.79 -4.08 -2.44
N GLN A 69 2.70 -3.98 -3.41
CA GLN A 69 2.98 -2.72 -4.10
C GLN A 69 1.73 -2.17 -4.80
N THR A 70 0.95 -3.03 -5.46
CA THR A 70 -0.29 -2.64 -6.16
C THR A 70 -1.35 -2.15 -5.19
N VAL A 71 -1.52 -2.84 -4.06
CA VAL A 71 -2.42 -2.42 -2.98
C VAL A 71 -2.03 -1.04 -2.44
N ALA A 72 -0.75 -0.85 -2.09
CA ALA A 72 -0.25 0.43 -1.58
C ALA A 72 -0.44 1.58 -2.59
N LYS A 73 -0.12 1.36 -3.87
CA LYS A 73 -0.34 2.34 -4.95
C LYS A 73 -1.81 2.69 -5.12
N SER A 74 -2.70 1.70 -5.05
CA SER A 74 -4.16 1.90 -5.18
C SER A 74 -4.71 2.75 -4.04
N LEU A 75 -4.38 2.41 -2.80
CA LEU A 75 -4.77 3.18 -1.62
C LEU A 75 -4.19 4.60 -1.68
N CYS A 76 -2.94 4.76 -2.15
CA CYS A 76 -2.34 6.08 -2.36
C CYS A 76 -3.15 6.93 -3.36
N LEU A 77 -3.55 6.37 -4.51
CA LEU A 77 -4.39 7.07 -5.49
C LEU A 77 -5.75 7.46 -4.91
N LEU A 78 -6.42 6.56 -4.20
CA LEU A 78 -7.71 6.85 -3.57
C LEU A 78 -7.60 7.97 -2.53
N SER A 79 -6.49 8.04 -1.78
CA SER A 79 -6.25 9.07 -0.75
C SER A 79 -6.07 10.49 -1.31
N LYS A 80 -5.76 10.63 -2.61
CA LYS A 80 -5.61 11.94 -3.26
C LYS A 80 -6.93 12.72 -3.26
N SER A 81 -8.06 12.01 -3.34
CA SER A 81 -9.39 12.61 -3.23
C SER A 81 -9.73 12.88 -1.77
N ARG A 82 -9.80 14.15 -1.36
CA ARG A 82 -10.08 14.54 0.04
C ARG A 82 -11.37 13.92 0.59
N SER A 83 -12.43 13.90 -0.22
CA SER A 83 -13.74 13.31 0.13
C SER A 83 -13.71 11.81 0.42
N ASN A 84 -12.66 11.10 -0.01
CA ASN A 84 -12.54 9.66 0.21
C ASN A 84 -11.93 9.30 1.57
N ARG A 85 -11.13 10.21 2.14
CA ARG A 85 -10.20 9.89 3.23
C ARG A 85 -10.90 9.41 4.51
N PRO A 86 -12.01 10.01 4.98
CA PRO A 86 -12.73 9.50 6.16
C PRO A 86 -13.20 8.05 5.95
N ALA A 87 -13.87 7.79 4.83
CA ALA A 87 -14.35 6.46 4.49
C ALA A 87 -13.22 5.45 4.25
N MET A 88 -12.04 5.89 3.80
CA MET A 88 -10.86 5.01 3.70
C MET A 88 -10.36 4.58 5.09
N VAL A 89 -10.34 5.49 6.06
CA VAL A 89 -9.94 5.19 7.45
C VAL A 89 -10.92 4.21 8.07
N GLU A 90 -12.23 4.45 7.93
CA GLU A 90 -13.29 3.54 8.38
C GLU A 90 -13.20 2.15 7.73
N GLN A 91 -12.68 2.08 6.50
CA GLN A 91 -12.45 0.83 5.77
C GLN A 91 -11.13 0.14 6.12
N GLY A 92 -10.38 0.62 7.11
CA GLY A 92 -9.16 -0.01 7.61
C GLY A 92 -7.89 0.31 6.80
N ALA A 93 -7.94 1.29 5.87
CA ALA A 93 -6.81 1.59 5.01
C ALA A 93 -5.57 2.03 5.80
N ALA A 94 -5.74 2.79 6.90
CA ALA A 94 -4.61 3.28 7.70
C ALA A 94 -3.78 2.14 8.32
N ALA A 95 -4.43 1.15 8.93
CA ALA A 95 -3.74 -0.01 9.51
C ALA A 95 -3.03 -0.85 8.45
N CYS A 96 -3.66 -1.06 7.29
CA CYS A 96 -3.05 -1.77 6.16
C CYS A 96 -1.81 -1.02 5.63
N LEU A 97 -1.90 0.29 5.43
CA LEU A 97 -0.77 1.11 4.98
C LEU A 97 0.37 1.15 6.00
N HIS A 98 0.05 1.14 7.29
CA HIS A 98 1.05 1.03 8.35
C HIS A 98 1.82 -0.29 8.25
N ALA A 99 1.11 -1.43 8.15
CA ALA A 99 1.74 -2.73 7.97
C ALA A 99 2.61 -2.80 6.70
N LEU A 100 2.10 -2.28 5.58
CA LEU A 100 2.83 -2.24 4.30
C LEU A 100 3.99 -1.23 4.27
N SER A 101 4.06 -0.30 5.22
CA SER A 101 5.17 0.68 5.29
C SER A 101 6.50 0.04 5.71
N ALA A 102 6.47 -1.16 6.28
CA ALA A 102 7.65 -1.96 6.59
C ALA A 102 8.11 -2.85 5.42
N ASP A 103 7.45 -2.78 4.24
CA ASP A 103 7.81 -3.62 3.10
C ASP A 103 9.23 -3.32 2.59
N ALA A 104 9.97 -4.36 2.19
CA ALA A 104 11.33 -4.24 1.66
C ALA A 104 11.40 -3.37 0.38
N ASN A 105 10.31 -3.28 -0.38
CA ASN A 105 10.24 -2.50 -1.61
C ASN A 105 10.08 -1.00 -1.33
N PRO A 106 11.05 -0.15 -1.73
CA PRO A 106 11.00 1.29 -1.47
C PRO A 106 9.81 1.99 -2.14
N VAL A 107 9.33 1.47 -3.28
CA VAL A 107 8.14 1.99 -3.98
C VAL A 107 6.89 1.77 -3.14
N THR A 108 6.76 0.60 -2.51
CA THR A 108 5.65 0.29 -1.60
C THR A 108 5.66 1.22 -0.39
N ARG A 109 6.82 1.38 0.26
CA ARG A 109 6.98 2.28 1.40
C ARG A 109 6.62 3.72 1.05
N ARG A 110 7.10 4.23 -0.08
CA ARG A 110 6.79 5.58 -0.57
C ARG A 110 5.30 5.77 -0.83
N ALA A 111 4.64 4.81 -1.46
CA ALA A 111 3.19 4.88 -1.65
C ALA A 111 2.45 4.91 -0.31
N CYS A 112 2.89 4.12 0.68
CA CYS A 112 2.32 4.11 2.02
C CYS A 112 2.49 5.43 2.75
N ALA A 113 3.70 6.00 2.76
CA ALA A 113 3.98 7.27 3.42
C ALA A 113 3.13 8.43 2.87
N VAL A 114 3.01 8.52 1.54
CA VAL A 114 2.15 9.52 0.88
C VAL A 114 0.68 9.32 1.26
N ALA A 115 0.19 8.08 1.23
CA ALA A 115 -1.18 7.76 1.58
C ALA A 115 -1.48 8.09 3.05
N LEU A 116 -0.60 7.68 3.98
CA LEU A 116 -0.73 7.96 5.41
C LEU A 116 -0.70 9.45 5.70
N THR A 117 0.15 10.22 5.02
CA THR A 117 0.17 11.70 5.12
C THR A 117 -1.12 12.34 4.62
N ASN A 118 -1.77 11.74 3.62
CA ASN A 118 -3.10 12.19 3.18
C ASN A 118 -4.18 11.86 4.20
N LEU A 119 -4.10 10.69 4.85
CA LEU A 119 -5.09 10.24 5.83
C LEU A 119 -4.93 10.90 7.21
N SER A 120 -3.70 11.20 7.66
CA SER A 120 -3.40 11.83 8.96
C SER A 120 -3.94 13.26 9.07
N ARG A 121 -4.16 13.93 7.94
CA ARG A 121 -4.85 15.23 7.90
C ARG A 121 -6.35 15.15 8.24
N HIS A 122 -6.90 13.94 8.39
CA HIS A 122 -8.30 13.69 8.75
C HIS A 122 -8.50 12.73 9.92
N ALA A 123 -7.62 11.75 10.09
CA ALA A 123 -7.61 10.89 11.25
C ALA A 123 -6.65 11.48 12.30
N LYS A 124 -7.03 11.42 13.59
CA LYS A 124 -6.11 11.58 14.72
C LYS A 124 -5.07 10.44 14.74
N LEU A 125 -4.34 10.25 13.64
CA LEU A 125 -3.19 9.36 13.58
C LEU A 125 -2.08 10.09 14.31
N GLU A 126 -1.60 9.51 15.39
CA GLU A 126 -0.58 10.12 16.23
C GLU A 126 0.62 10.54 15.39
N ALA A 127 1.12 11.75 15.64
CA ALA A 127 2.29 12.33 14.97
C ALA A 127 3.52 11.41 15.04
N SER A 128 3.57 10.51 16.04
CA SER A 128 4.58 9.45 16.21
C SER A 128 4.70 8.53 14.99
N THR A 129 3.58 8.18 14.35
CA THR A 129 3.56 7.32 13.16
C THR A 129 4.18 8.04 11.95
N LEU A 130 3.95 9.35 11.84
CA LEU A 130 4.50 10.19 10.78
C LEU A 130 6.00 10.45 10.98
N PHE A 131 6.43 10.72 12.21
CA PHE A 131 7.82 10.98 12.58
C PHE A 131 8.70 9.73 12.44
N GLY A 132 8.20 8.55 12.84
CA GLY A 132 8.92 7.29 12.65
C GLY A 132 9.21 6.98 11.18
N GLN A 133 8.28 7.33 10.28
CA GLN A 133 8.46 7.14 8.83
C GLN A 133 9.45 8.15 8.23
N LEU A 134 9.48 9.40 8.69
CA LEU A 134 10.45 10.40 8.22
C LEU A 134 11.89 9.99 8.55
N LYS A 135 12.11 9.36 9.71
CA LYS A 135 13.42 8.86 10.15
C LYS A 135 13.94 7.69 9.30
N LEU A 136 13.04 6.86 8.76
CA LEU A 136 13.40 5.81 7.79
C LEU A 136 13.81 6.35 6.41
N TYR A 137 13.51 7.62 6.11
CA TYR A 137 13.98 8.30 4.89
C TYR A 137 15.32 9.03 5.07
N SER A 138 15.77 9.28 6.31
CA SER A 138 17.05 9.97 6.57
C SER A 138 18.25 9.04 6.63
N GLU A 139 18.04 7.74 6.86
CA GLU A 139 19.10 6.74 6.82
C GLU A 139 19.28 6.26 5.38
N PRO A 140 20.43 6.53 4.71
CA PRO A 140 20.69 5.95 3.41
C PRO A 140 20.76 4.43 3.57
N ALA A 141 19.93 3.71 2.82
CA ALA A 141 20.03 2.27 2.64
C ALA A 141 21.33 1.95 1.88
N GLY A 142 22.47 1.94 2.59
CA GLY A 142 23.77 1.70 1.97
C GLY A 142 24.97 2.20 2.77
N ALA A 143 25.18 1.68 3.98
CA ALA A 143 26.49 1.69 4.63
C ALA A 143 26.77 0.33 5.28
N ALA A 144 26.79 -0.72 4.45
CA ALA A 144 27.41 -2.00 4.79
C ALA A 144 27.73 -2.76 3.49
N GLY A 145 28.67 -2.23 2.71
CA GLY A 145 29.44 -3.07 1.80
C GLY A 145 30.69 -3.55 2.55
N PRO A 146 30.99 -4.86 2.62
CA PRO A 146 32.33 -5.30 2.99
C PRO A 146 33.21 -5.16 1.73
N GLY A 147 33.82 -3.98 1.57
CA GLY A 147 34.80 -3.69 0.53
C GLY A 147 36.09 -3.22 1.19
N GLY A 148 37.14 -4.02 1.08
CA GLY A 148 38.38 -3.88 1.86
C GLY A 148 39.33 -2.76 1.42
N ALA A 149 40.28 -2.52 2.32
CA ALA A 149 41.64 -2.05 2.08
C ALA A 149 42.47 -2.70 3.22
N GLY A 150 43.55 -3.44 3.02
CA GLY A 150 44.61 -3.26 2.03
C GLY A 150 45.83 -2.68 2.73
N GLY A 151 46.75 -3.55 3.17
CA GLY A 151 48.19 -3.28 3.30
C GLY A 151 48.69 -2.47 4.51
N GLY A 152 49.51 -3.11 5.35
CA GLY A 152 50.38 -2.44 6.33
C GLY A 152 51.47 -3.41 6.79
N GLY A 153 52.71 -3.17 6.34
CA GLY A 153 53.82 -4.11 6.41
C GLY A 153 54.30 -4.51 7.80
N LYS A 154 55.09 -5.59 7.83
CA LYS A 154 56.03 -5.86 8.92
C LYS A 154 57.43 -5.96 8.31
N GLY A 155 58.25 -4.98 8.66
CA GLY A 155 59.69 -5.13 8.69
C GLY A 155 60.09 -6.01 9.88
N GLY A 156 61.24 -6.67 9.73
CA GLY A 156 61.84 -7.61 10.67
C GLY A 156 62.72 -8.57 9.91
#